data_AF-A0AAD3MXV4-F1
#
_entry.id   AF-A0AAD3MXV4-F1
#
_cell.length_a   1.000
_cell.length_b   1.000
_cell.length_c   1.000
_cell.angle_alpha   90.00
_cell.angle_beta   90.00
_cell.angle_gamma   90.00
#
_symmetry.space_group_name_H-M   'P 1'
#
loop_
_entity.id
_entity.type
_entity.pdbx_description
1 polymer ?
#
loop_
_entity_poly.entity_id
_entity_poly.type
_entity_poly.pdbx_seq_one_letter_code
_entity_poly.pdbx_strand_id
1 'polypeptide(L)'
;MARLEQVLVLEPQHELKFRGPFTDVVTATLKLTNPTERNVCFKVKTTAPRRYCVRPNSGIIDAGSFINVSVMLQPFDYDPNEKSKHKFMVQSMLAPYDMTDMEGVWKEAKPEELMDSKLRCTFEMPLENDKT
;
A
#
# COMPACT_ATOMS: atom_id res chain seq x y z
N MET A 1 19.12 -13.29 -8.49
CA MET A 1 18.19 -12.77 -9.53
C MET A 1 17.64 -11.46 -9.02
N ALA A 2 17.91 -10.36 -9.72
CA ALA A 2 17.51 -9.03 -9.29
C ALA A 2 16.01 -8.85 -9.59
N ARG A 3 15.24 -8.43 -8.59
CA ARG A 3 13.86 -8.00 -8.81
C ARG A 3 13.88 -6.67 -9.55
N LEU A 4 12.91 -6.46 -10.43
CA LEU A 4 12.74 -5.18 -11.09
C LEU A 4 12.50 -4.07 -10.07
N GLU A 5 13.10 -2.90 -10.31
CA GLU A 5 12.80 -1.72 -9.51
C GLU A 5 11.33 -1.31 -9.68
N GLN A 6 10.74 -0.87 -8.57
CA GLN A 6 9.35 -0.42 -8.53
C GLN A 6 9.16 0.80 -9.44
N VAL A 7 8.32 0.65 -10.46
CA VAL A 7 7.95 1.78 -11.34
C VAL A 7 6.96 2.74 -10.70
N LEU A 8 6.13 2.25 -9.77
CA LEU A 8 5.16 3.08 -9.06
C LEU A 8 5.87 3.95 -8.02
N VAL A 9 5.54 5.24 -8.03
CA VAL A 9 5.96 6.18 -7.00
C VAL A 9 4.93 6.15 -5.87
N LEU A 10 5.40 5.82 -4.67
CA LEU A 10 4.58 5.73 -3.47
C LEU A 10 4.71 7.00 -2.64
N GLU A 11 3.59 7.61 -2.29
CA GLU A 11 3.53 8.72 -1.36
C GLU A 11 2.55 8.37 -0.23
N PRO A 12 3.03 8.15 1.00
CA PRO A 12 4.42 8.18 1.47
C PRO A 12 5.28 6.98 0.99
N GLN A 13 6.60 7.17 0.84
CA GLN A 13 7.51 6.20 0.19
C GLN A 13 7.94 5.03 1.10
N HIS A 14 8.19 5.29 2.39
CA HIS A 14 8.83 4.31 3.28
C HIS A 14 7.98 3.91 4.49
N GLU A 15 7.07 4.79 4.92
CA GLU A 15 6.26 4.57 6.11
C GLU A 15 4.85 5.14 5.99
N LEU A 16 3.87 4.40 6.50
CA LEU A 16 2.48 4.80 6.64
C LEU A 16 2.22 5.10 8.11
N LYS A 17 1.97 6.39 8.40
CA LYS A 17 1.66 6.89 9.73
C LYS A 17 0.17 6.82 9.99
N PHE A 18 -0.23 6.14 11.06
CA PHE A 18 -1.59 6.15 11.57
C PHE A 18 -1.60 6.98 12.84
N ARG A 19 -2.34 8.09 12.80
CA ARG A 19 -2.51 8.97 13.95
C ARG A 19 -3.74 8.51 14.75
N GLY A 20 -3.53 8.24 16.02
CA GLY A 20 -4.62 7.89 16.95
C GLY A 20 -5.59 9.06 17.18
N PRO A 21 -6.59 8.85 18.05
CA PRO A 21 -6.78 7.70 18.93
C PRO A 21 -7.12 6.41 18.17
N PHE A 22 -6.63 5.26 18.65
CA PHE A 22 -6.87 3.93 18.06
C PHE A 22 -8.14 3.24 18.61
N THR A 23 -8.99 4.03 19.29
CA THR A 23 -10.32 3.62 19.76
C THR A 23 -11.33 3.51 18.63
N ASP A 24 -11.04 4.18 17.51
CA ASP A 24 -11.88 4.25 16.32
C ASP A 24 -11.07 3.90 15.07
N VAL A 25 -11.76 3.82 13.93
CA VAL A 25 -11.13 3.51 12.65
C VAL A 25 -10.23 4.67 12.23
N VAL A 26 -8.93 4.40 12.06
CA VAL A 26 -7.96 5.38 11.58
C VAL A 26 -7.68 5.14 10.11
N THR A 27 -7.85 6.17 9.28
CA THR A 27 -7.58 6.05 7.84
C THR A 27 -6.28 6.77 7.48
N ALA A 28 -5.38 6.06 6.79
CA ALA A 28 -4.21 6.61 6.16
C ALA A 28 -4.35 6.50 4.63
N THR A 29 -3.95 7.54 3.90
CA THR A 29 -3.98 7.54 2.44
C THR A 29 -2.59 7.23 1.88
N LEU A 30 -2.52 6.22 1.03
CA LEU A 30 -1.34 5.87 0.24
C LEU A 30 -1.61 6.22 -1.22
N LYS A 31 -0.91 7.21 -1.74
CA LYS A 31 -1.00 7.59 -3.16
C LYS A 31 0.02 6.77 -3.95
N LEU A 32 -0.47 6.10 -4.98
CA LEU A 32 0.32 5.36 -5.95
C LEU A 32 0.28 6.11 -7.27
N THR A 33 1.41 6.63 -7.71
CA THR A 33 1.53 7.36 -8.98
C THR A 33 2.24 6.47 -9.98
N ASN A 34 1.69 6.35 -11.19
CA ASN A 34 2.29 5.65 -12.30
C ASN A 34 2.93 6.66 -13.27
N PRO A 35 4.26 6.86 -13.23
CA PRO A 35 4.96 7.76 -14.15
C PRO A 35 5.20 7.12 -15.52
N THR A 36 4.82 5.86 -15.74
CA THR A 36 5.10 5.14 -16.99
C THR A 36 4.04 5.42 -18.06
N GLU A 37 4.40 5.12 -19.31
CA GLU A 37 3.49 5.20 -20.47
C GLU A 37 2.61 3.96 -20.65
N ARG A 38 2.63 3.04 -19.67
CA ARG A 38 1.84 1.80 -19.69
C ARG A 38 0.99 1.67 -18.45
N ASN A 39 -0.08 0.91 -18.55
CA ASN A 39 -0.91 0.58 -17.41
C ASN A 39 -0.13 -0.34 -16.46
N VAL A 40 -0.25 -0.10 -15.16
CA VAL A 40 0.45 -0.86 -14.12
C VAL A 40 -0.57 -1.47 -13.19
N CYS A 41 -0.53 -2.80 -13.06
CA CYS A 41 -1.32 -3.51 -12.08
C CYS A 41 -0.67 -3.38 -10.70
N PHE A 42 -1.46 -3.13 -9.66
CA PHE A 42 -0.98 -3.11 -8.29
C PHE A 42 -1.82 -4.00 -7.39
N LYS A 43 -1.18 -4.52 -6.34
CA LYS A 43 -1.80 -5.32 -5.28
C LYS A 43 -1.15 -5.00 -3.95
N VAL A 44 -1.97 -4.62 -2.99
CA VAL A 44 -1.54 -4.28 -1.64
C VAL A 44 -1.67 -5.50 -0.74
N LYS A 45 -0.57 -5.89 -0.12
CA LYS A 45 -0.49 -6.97 0.87
C LYS A 45 -0.04 -6.39 2.21
N THR A 46 -0.54 -6.97 3.29
CA THR A 46 -0.16 -6.57 4.66
C THR A 46 0.14 -7.80 5.50
N THR A 47 1.01 -7.67 6.49
CA THR A 47 1.29 -8.73 7.47
C THR A 47 0.17 -8.91 8.49
N ALA A 48 -0.80 -7.99 8.54
CA ALA A 48 -1.89 -8.00 9.52
C ALA A 48 -3.28 -7.78 8.87
N PRO A 49 -3.72 -8.64 7.93
CA PRO A 49 -4.96 -8.44 7.17
C PRO A 49 -6.23 -8.37 8.02
N ARG A 50 -6.21 -8.91 9.25
CA ARG A 50 -7.33 -8.81 10.19
C ARG A 50 -7.50 -7.40 10.80
N ARG A 51 -6.42 -6.63 10.88
CA ARG A 51 -6.43 -5.28 11.49
C ARG A 51 -6.60 -4.16 10.48
N TYR A 52 -6.36 -4.42 9.20
CA TYR A 52 -6.38 -3.39 8.16
C TYR A 52 -7.40 -3.71 7.09
N CYS A 53 -8.25 -2.74 6.75
CA CYS A 53 -9.07 -2.75 5.56
C CYS A 53 -8.42 -1.83 4.52
N VAL A 54 -8.16 -2.33 3.31
CA VAL A 54 -7.51 -1.56 2.25
C VAL A 54 -8.47 -1.43 1.07
N ARG A 55 -8.73 -0.19 0.64
CA ARG A 55 -9.61 0.11 -0.49
C ARG A 55 -9.01 1.20 -1.39
N PRO A 56 -8.79 0.92 -2.69
CA PRO A 56 -8.76 -0.40 -3.33
C PRO A 56 -7.57 -1.26 -2.86
N ASN A 57 -7.76 -2.57 -2.66
CA ASN A 57 -6.65 -3.48 -2.32
C ASN A 57 -5.86 -3.97 -3.54
N SER A 58 -6.46 -3.93 -4.72
CA SER A 58 -5.84 -4.22 -6.01
C SER A 58 -6.52 -3.41 -7.09
N GLY A 59 -5.82 -3.19 -8.20
CA GLY A 59 -6.38 -2.52 -9.36
C GLY A 59 -5.33 -2.27 -10.41
N ILE A 60 -5.70 -1.43 -11.37
CA ILE A 60 -4.85 -0.99 -12.47
C ILE A 60 -4.73 0.53 -12.37
N ILE A 61 -3.53 1.05 -12.58
CA ILE A 61 -3.26 2.48 -12.65
C ILE A 61 -2.89 2.78 -14.09
N ASP A 62 -3.65 3.66 -14.73
CA ASP A 62 -3.38 4.08 -16.09
C ASP A 62 -2.04 4.80 -16.23
N ALA A 63 -1.50 4.79 -17.44
CA ALA A 63 -0.29 5.52 -17.79
C ALA A 63 -0.38 7.01 -17.39
N GLY A 64 0.64 7.51 -16.69
CA GLY A 64 0.70 8.90 -16.21
C GLY A 64 -0.31 9.27 -15.12
N SER A 65 -1.10 8.30 -14.62
CA SER A 65 -2.17 8.54 -13.66
C SER A 65 -1.77 8.18 -12.23
N PHE A 66 -2.61 8.52 -11.25
CA PHE A 66 -2.41 8.16 -9.86
C PHE A 66 -3.69 7.63 -9.23
N ILE A 67 -3.56 6.82 -8.18
CA ILE A 67 -4.67 6.32 -7.39
C ILE A 67 -4.39 6.50 -5.90
N ASN A 68 -5.44 6.83 -5.15
CA ASN A 68 -5.38 6.94 -3.70
C ASN A 68 -5.92 5.66 -3.07
N VAL A 69 -5.04 4.91 -2.42
CA VAL A 69 -5.39 3.74 -1.63
C VAL A 69 -5.66 4.17 -0.20
N SER A 70 -6.88 3.95 0.26
CA SER A 70 -7.28 4.18 1.65
C SER A 70 -6.98 2.94 2.49
N VAL A 71 -6.10 3.09 3.46
CA VAL A 71 -5.75 2.07 4.44
C VAL A 71 -6.43 2.42 5.76
N MET A 72 -7.48 1.68 6.10
CA MET A 72 -8.25 1.84 7.32
C MET A 72 -7.76 0.83 8.35
N LEU A 73 -7.13 1.31 9.41
CA LEU A 73 -6.78 0.53 10.59
C LEU A 73 -8.02 0.41 11.49
N GLN A 74 -8.41 -0.82 11.77
CA GLN A 74 -9.50 -1.12 12.71
C GLN A 74 -9.07 -0.78 14.14
N PRO A 75 -10.02 -0.39 15.01
CA PRO A 75 -9.73 -0.07 16.40
C PRO A 75 -9.14 -1.28 17.13
N PHE A 76 -8.18 -1.02 18.01
CA PHE A 76 -7.51 -2.03 18.82
C PHE A 76 -6.93 -1.42 20.09
N ASP A 77 -6.70 -2.25 21.11
CA ASP A 77 -5.96 -1.87 22.30
C ASP A 77 -4.51 -1.57 21.94
N TYR A 78 -4.22 -0.29 21.76
CA TYR A 78 -2.87 0.19 21.47
C TYR A 78 -2.03 0.20 22.74
N ASP A 79 -0.97 -0.59 22.75
CA ASP A 79 0.05 -0.57 23.80
C ASP A 79 1.28 0.21 23.31
N PRO A 80 1.70 1.29 24.00
CA PRO A 80 2.84 2.10 23.59
C PRO A 80 4.20 1.38 23.73
N ASN A 81 4.27 0.29 24.50
CA ASN A 81 5.47 -0.57 24.57
C ASN A 81 5.52 -1.56 23.40
N GLU A 82 4.37 -1.87 22.79
CA GLU A 82 4.28 -2.69 21.59
C GLU A 82 4.69 -1.89 20.35
N LYS A 83 5.99 -1.91 20.03
CA LYS A 83 6.48 -1.41 18.75
C LYS A 83 5.79 -2.18 17.62
N SER A 84 4.93 -1.49 16.90
CA SER A 84 4.18 -2.10 15.82
C SER A 84 5.09 -2.49 14.66
N LYS A 85 5.09 -3.78 14.33
CA LYS A 85 5.92 -4.38 13.29
C LYS A 85 5.15 -4.62 11.99
N HIS A 86 3.96 -4.02 11.86
CA HIS A 86 3.13 -4.20 10.67
C HIS A 86 3.83 -3.62 9.45
N LYS A 87 3.83 -4.40 8.36
CA LYS A 87 4.42 -4.02 7.09
C LYS A 87 3.37 -4.12 6.00
N PHE A 88 3.37 -3.13 5.13
CA PHE A 88 2.63 -3.14 3.88
C PHE A 88 3.61 -3.42 2.75
N MET A 89 3.11 -4.13 1.75
CA MET A 89 3.83 -4.44 0.52
C MET A 89 2.92 -4.09 -0.63
N VAL A 90 3.33 -3.13 -1.45
CA VAL A 90 2.70 -2.81 -2.72
C VAL A 90 3.45 -3.60 -3.77
N GLN A 91 2.81 -4.65 -4.27
CA GLN A 91 3.29 -5.43 -5.39
C GLN A 91 2.74 -4.81 -6.67
N SER A 92 3.57 -4.61 -7.68
CA SER A 92 3.14 -4.11 -8.98
C SER A 92 3.78 -4.86 -10.13
N MET A 93 3.14 -4.77 -11.30
CA MET A 93 3.65 -5.30 -12.56
C MET A 93 3.07 -4.51 -13.72
N LEU A 94 3.77 -4.49 -14.86
CA LEU A 94 3.23 -3.91 -16.08
C LEU A 94 2.01 -4.72 -16.53
N ALA A 95 0.91 -4.03 -16.84
CA ALA A 95 -0.28 -4.67 -17.38
C ALA A 95 0.03 -5.17 -18.80
N PRO A 96 -0.27 -6.44 -19.12
CA PRO A 96 -0.17 -6.93 -20.49
C PRO A 96 -1.20 -6.23 -21.39
N TYR A 97 -0.89 -6.12 -22.69
CA TYR A 97 -1.77 -5.45 -23.65
C TYR A 97 -3.12 -6.15 -23.82
N ASP A 98 -3.15 -7.48 -23.70
CA ASP A 98 -4.34 -8.33 -23.81
C ASP A 98 -4.99 -8.63 -22.44
N MET A 99 -4.87 -7.71 -21.48
CA MET A 99 -5.39 -7.91 -20.14
C MET A 99 -6.93 -8.00 -20.15
N THR A 100 -7.43 -9.24 -20.12
CA THR A 100 -8.87 -9.55 -20.00
C THR A 100 -9.23 -10.05 -18.61
N ASP A 101 -8.27 -10.62 -17.87
CA ASP A 101 -8.48 -11.13 -16.51
C ASP A 101 -7.32 -10.76 -15.56
N MET A 102 -7.62 -10.03 -14.49
CA MET A 102 -6.62 -9.65 -13.48
C MET A 102 -6.06 -10.89 -12.75
N GLU A 103 -6.88 -11.89 -12.45
CA GLU A 103 -6.43 -13.05 -11.69
C GLU A 103 -5.46 -13.94 -12.50
N GLY A 104 -5.71 -14.12 -13.78
CA GLY A 104 -4.84 -14.81 -14.74
C GLY A 104 -3.48 -14.14 -14.83
N VAL A 105 -3.46 -12.80 -14.97
CA VAL A 105 -2.21 -12.03 -15.01
C VAL A 105 -1.36 -12.27 -13.76
N TRP A 106 -1.95 -12.28 -12.56
CA TRP A 106 -1.19 -12.57 -11.33
C TRP A 106 -0.73 -14.04 -11.21
N LYS A 107 -1.41 -14.99 -11.86
CA LYS A 107 -1.03 -16.42 -11.88
C LYS A 107 0.08 -16.70 -12.88
N GLU A 108 0.06 -16.04 -14.02
CA GLU A 108 1.06 -16.19 -15.09
C GLU A 108 2.29 -15.31 -14.87
N ALA A 109 2.17 -14.25 -14.07
CA ALA A 109 3.27 -13.34 -13.75
C ALA A 109 4.48 -14.09 -13.17
N LYS A 110 5.62 -13.96 -13.84
CA LYS A 110 6.89 -14.50 -13.33
C LYS A 110 7.36 -13.66 -12.15
N PRO A 111 8.01 -14.27 -11.15
CA PRO A 111 8.56 -13.54 -10.00
C PRO A 111 9.61 -12.49 -10.38
N GLU A 112 10.18 -12.59 -11.59
CA GLU A 112 11.14 -11.65 -12.17
C GLU A 112 10.46 -10.39 -12.72
N GLU A 113 9.19 -10.48 -13.12
CA GLU A 113 8.38 -9.36 -13.64
C GLU A 113 7.65 -8.60 -12.52
N LEU A 114 7.61 -9.19 -11.33
CA LEU A 114 6.99 -8.61 -10.15
C LEU A 114 7.93 -7.61 -9.49
N MET A 115 7.40 -6.42 -9.27
CA MET A 115 8.04 -5.35 -8.49
C MET A 115 7.38 -5.30 -7.11
N ASP A 116 8.16 -5.06 -6.05
CA ASP A 116 7.61 -4.87 -4.71
C ASP A 116 8.21 -3.66 -4.00
N SER A 117 7.35 -2.87 -3.38
CA SER A 117 7.72 -1.80 -2.47
C SER A 117 7.17 -2.07 -1.09
N LYS A 118 8.00 -1.91 -0.06
CA LYS A 118 7.67 -2.22 1.34
C LYS A 118 7.55 -0.94 2.14
N LEU A 119 6.44 -0.80 2.85
CA LEU A 119 6.19 0.31 3.77
C LEU A 119 6.09 -0.22 5.19
N ARG A 120 6.65 0.54 6.12
CA ARG A 120 6.50 0.29 7.56
C ARG A 120 5.28 1.02 8.08
N CYS A 121 4.50 0.40 8.97
CA CYS A 121 3.46 1.14 9.67
C CYS A 121 4.00 1.70 10.97
N THR A 122 3.76 2.98 11.17
CA THR A 122 4.06 3.70 12.41
C THR A 122 2.76 4.20 13.01
N PHE A 123 2.65 4.04 14.31
CA PHE A 123 1.48 4.43 15.09
C PHE A 123 1.89 5.57 16.00
N GLU A 124 1.32 6.74 15.76
CA GLU A 124 1.58 7.94 16.56
C GLU A 124 0.29 8.30 17.29
N MET A 125 0.36 8.48 18.61
CA MET A 125 -0.73 9.16 19.32
C MET A 125 -0.66 10.66 18.98
N PRO A 126 -1.80 11.34 18.82
CA PRO A 126 -1.80 12.80 18.74
C PRO A 126 -1.26 13.32 20.08
N LEU A 127 -0.03 13.81 20.09
CA LEU A 127 0.44 14.70 21.15
C LEU A 127 -0.39 15.98 21.01
N GLU A 128 -0.94 16.50 22.10
CA GLU A 128 -1.83 17.68 22.16
C GLU A 128 -1.24 19.00 21.60
N ASN A 129 -0.15 18.96 20.81
CA ASN A 129 0.60 20.14 20.38
C ASN A 129 0.27 20.68 18.99
N ASP A 130 -0.79 20.23 18.31
CA ASP A 130 -1.33 20.94 17.13
C ASP A 130 -2.39 21.98 17.57
N LYS A 131 -1.97 22.85 18.49
CA LYS A 131 -2.62 24.12 18.79
C LYS A 131 -1.52 25.16 18.85
N THR A 132 -1.06 25.64 17.71
CA THR A 132 -0.58 27.03 17.59
C THR A 132 -0.81 27.53 16.18
#